data_AF-C9L7T9-F1
#
_entry.id   AF-C9L7T9-F1
#
_cell.length_a   1.000
_cell.length_b   1.000
_cell.length_c   1.000
_cell.angle_alpha   90.00
_cell.angle_beta   90.00
_cell.angle_gamma   90.00
#
_symmetry.space_group_name_H-M   'P 1'
#
loop_
_entity.id
_entity.type
_entity.pdbx_description
1 polymer ?
#
loop_
_entity_poly.entity_id
_entity_poly.type
_entity_poly.pdbx_seq_one_letter_code
_entity_poly.pdbx_strand_id
1 'polypeptide(L)'
;MKKFNWEEFKYKNNKIAVHCKTEEEAKDFCNQMHEHGMKWGDGDSYLENINYNKYLGKTCYSNSCLYGGYDFYEQIGYRILEWSDYMGVGNKEFTKADLKDGMVVEYKNGKRRLVIANMLIGEDGFLTLDSFRENLENIKFMDHTIVKIFKIKEAMTFNYILDDDNLKLIWERIEVKHMTVDEMQKKLEELTGERVEFEPSVEEMIGVICKYCRKAKCNTCVIPSGMSCNFANYSKDEVKKAYEKVMEDGRKES
;
A
#
# COMPACT_ATOMS: atom_id res chain seq x y z
N MET A 1 -16.32 -5.84 -3.69
CA MET A 1 -15.04 -5.27 -4.17
C MET A 1 -14.27 -6.36 -4.87
N LYS A 2 -13.82 -6.13 -6.10
CA LYS A 2 -13.02 -7.12 -6.83
C LYS A 2 -11.54 -6.88 -6.54
N LYS A 3 -10.76 -7.95 -6.37
CA LYS A 3 -9.30 -7.84 -6.35
C LYS A 3 -8.83 -7.61 -7.79
N PHE A 4 -8.03 -6.58 -8.03
CA PHE A 4 -7.43 -6.37 -9.36
C PHE A 4 -6.31 -7.38 -9.58
N ASN A 5 -6.32 -8.07 -10.71
CA ASN A 5 -5.32 -9.08 -11.04
C ASN A 5 -4.17 -8.44 -11.83
N TRP A 6 -3.15 -7.97 -11.10
CA TRP A 6 -1.98 -7.32 -11.70
C TRP A 6 -1.15 -8.24 -12.59
N GLU A 7 -1.06 -9.53 -12.27
CA GLU A 7 -0.35 -10.52 -13.10
C GLU A 7 -1.03 -10.70 -14.46
N GLU A 8 -2.36 -10.81 -14.45
CA GLU A 8 -3.15 -10.87 -15.68
C GLU A 8 -3.02 -9.55 -16.47
N PHE A 9 -3.11 -8.40 -15.80
CA PHE A 9 -2.97 -7.11 -16.46
C PHE A 9 -1.59 -6.97 -17.13
N LYS A 10 -0.50 -7.23 -16.42
CA LYS A 10 0.88 -7.06 -16.93
C LYS A 10 1.26 -8.01 -18.07
N TYR A 11 0.54 -9.10 -18.25
CA TYR A 11 0.85 -10.06 -19.30
C TYR A 11 0.64 -9.45 -20.69
N LYS A 12 1.74 -9.25 -21.44
CA LYS A 12 1.76 -8.46 -22.71
C LYS A 12 0.78 -8.92 -23.78
N ASN A 13 0.37 -10.19 -23.78
CA ASN A 13 -0.55 -10.72 -24.78
C ASN A 13 -2.03 -10.52 -24.39
N ASN A 14 -2.31 -10.11 -23.16
CA ASN A 14 -3.67 -9.82 -22.75
C ASN A 14 -4.09 -8.46 -23.32
N LYS A 15 -5.26 -8.38 -23.94
CA LYS A 15 -5.83 -7.12 -24.41
C LYS A 15 -6.73 -6.55 -23.33
N ILE A 16 -6.13 -5.91 -22.33
CA ILE A 16 -6.88 -5.34 -21.18
C ILE A 16 -6.69 -3.82 -21.16
N ALA A 17 -7.81 -3.12 -21.06
CA ALA A 17 -7.85 -1.68 -20.82
C ALA A 17 -8.64 -1.42 -19.54
N VAL A 18 -8.19 -0.45 -18.74
CA VAL A 18 -8.85 -0.03 -17.52
C VAL A 18 -9.42 1.36 -17.74
N HIS A 19 -10.74 1.46 -17.65
CA HIS A 19 -11.49 2.70 -17.83
C HIS A 19 -11.58 3.48 -16.52
N CYS A 20 -11.27 4.77 -16.60
CA CYS A 20 -11.35 5.73 -15.51
C CYS A 20 -12.33 6.85 -15.88
N LYS A 21 -13.43 6.97 -15.13
CA LYS A 21 -14.52 7.94 -15.36
C LYS A 21 -14.22 9.31 -14.80
N THR A 22 -13.33 9.39 -13.81
CA THR A 22 -12.94 10.63 -13.14
C THR A 22 -11.42 10.80 -13.15
N GLU A 23 -10.97 12.03 -12.94
CA GLU A 23 -9.53 12.31 -12.83
C GLU A 23 -8.92 11.63 -11.61
N GLU A 24 -9.69 11.47 -10.52
CA GLU A 24 -9.27 10.75 -9.32
C GLU A 24 -9.06 9.26 -9.59
N GLU A 25 -9.98 8.62 -10.34
CA GLU A 25 -9.81 7.23 -10.78
C GLU A 25 -8.55 7.07 -11.63
N ALA A 26 -8.30 8.03 -12.54
CA ALA A 26 -7.12 8.03 -13.38
C ALA A 26 -5.82 8.21 -12.58
N LYS A 27 -5.79 9.16 -11.63
CA LYS A 27 -4.66 9.38 -10.73
C LYS A 27 -4.35 8.13 -9.92
N ASP A 28 -5.37 7.53 -9.31
CA ASP A 28 -5.23 6.33 -8.51
C ASP A 28 -4.68 5.16 -9.36
N PHE A 29 -5.25 4.89 -10.53
CA PHE A 29 -4.78 3.81 -11.39
C PHE A 29 -3.35 4.04 -11.90
N CYS A 30 -3.01 5.26 -12.31
CA CYS A 30 -1.65 5.63 -12.74
C CYS A 30 -0.62 5.47 -11.62
N ASN A 31 -0.96 5.84 -10.38
CA ASN A 31 -0.12 5.61 -9.21
C ASN A 31 0.08 4.11 -8.98
N GLN A 32 -0.99 3.32 -9.06
CA GLN A 32 -0.89 1.87 -8.91
C GLN A 32 -0.03 1.21 -10.00
N MET A 33 -0.15 1.65 -11.26
CA MET A 33 0.74 1.17 -12.34
C MET A 33 2.21 1.51 -12.04
N HIS A 34 2.49 2.71 -11.52
CA HIS A 34 3.83 3.11 -11.11
C HIS A 34 4.40 2.26 -9.96
N GLU A 35 3.62 2.05 -8.89
CA GLU A 35 3.99 1.19 -7.75
C GLU A 35 4.28 -0.25 -8.20
N HIS A 36 3.58 -0.71 -9.23
CA HIS A 36 3.78 -2.01 -9.85
C HIS A 36 4.93 -2.06 -10.87
N GLY A 37 5.75 -1.00 -10.95
CA GLY A 37 6.96 -0.92 -11.76
C GLY A 37 6.73 -0.70 -13.25
N MET A 38 5.51 -0.33 -13.65
CA MET A 38 5.20 -0.01 -15.04
C MET A 38 5.62 1.43 -15.35
N LYS A 39 5.86 1.71 -16.64
CA LYS A 39 6.12 3.06 -17.18
C LYS A 39 5.36 3.28 -18.47
N TRP A 40 5.24 4.52 -18.94
CA TRP A 40 4.73 4.81 -20.28
C TRP A 40 5.60 4.17 -21.37
N GLY A 41 5.07 4.05 -22.60
CA GLY A 41 5.79 3.45 -23.72
C GLY A 41 7.08 4.18 -24.14
N ASP A 42 7.21 5.46 -23.81
CA ASP A 42 8.40 6.29 -23.98
C ASP A 42 9.39 6.21 -22.80
N GLY A 43 9.00 5.54 -21.71
CA GLY A 43 9.80 5.40 -20.49
C GLY A 43 9.51 6.44 -19.41
N ASP A 44 8.59 7.38 -19.66
CA ASP A 44 8.22 8.41 -18.69
C ASP A 44 7.40 7.84 -17.53
N SER A 45 7.39 8.58 -16.42
CA SER A 45 6.64 8.21 -15.21
C SER A 45 5.15 8.53 -15.36
N TYR A 46 4.30 7.62 -14.87
CA TYR A 46 2.85 7.87 -14.74
C TYR A 46 2.53 9.06 -13.82
N LEU A 47 3.45 9.47 -12.94
CA LEU A 47 3.24 10.55 -11.97
C LEU A 47 3.38 11.96 -12.58
N GLU A 48 4.06 12.09 -13.71
CA GLU A 48 4.32 13.39 -14.33
C GLU A 48 3.13 13.86 -15.17
N ASN A 49 2.52 12.95 -15.92
CA ASN A 49 1.35 13.24 -16.74
C ASN A 49 0.50 11.98 -16.93
N ILE A 50 -0.72 12.00 -16.38
CA ILE A 50 -1.70 10.90 -16.47
C ILE A 50 -2.53 10.95 -17.77
N ASN A 51 -2.39 11.99 -18.59
CA ASN A 51 -3.07 12.17 -19.88
C ASN A 51 -4.61 12.08 -19.87
N TYR A 52 -5.25 12.20 -18.71
CA TYR A 52 -6.70 12.13 -18.54
C TYR A 52 -7.45 13.21 -19.34
N ASN A 53 -6.90 14.43 -19.42
CA ASN A 53 -7.55 15.57 -20.07
C ASN A 53 -7.82 15.37 -21.58
N LYS A 54 -7.20 14.37 -22.22
CA LYS A 54 -7.40 14.10 -23.66
C LYS A 54 -8.74 13.45 -23.98
N TYR A 55 -9.21 12.55 -23.11
CA TYR A 55 -10.46 11.80 -23.32
C TYR A 55 -11.45 11.94 -22.15
N LEU A 56 -11.05 12.61 -21.06
CA LEU A 56 -11.86 12.86 -19.87
C LEU A 56 -12.49 11.57 -19.35
N GLY A 57 -13.78 11.56 -19.03
CA GLY A 57 -14.48 10.38 -18.50
C GLY A 57 -14.65 9.23 -19.49
N LYS A 58 -13.97 9.25 -20.65
CA LYS A 58 -13.78 8.12 -21.56
C LYS A 58 -12.34 7.58 -21.55
N THR A 59 -11.49 8.04 -20.65
CA THR A 59 -10.06 7.66 -20.67
C THR A 59 -9.86 6.22 -20.22
N CYS A 60 -9.12 5.46 -21.03
CA CYS A 60 -8.71 4.10 -20.73
C CYS A 60 -7.20 3.97 -20.74
N TYR A 61 -6.66 3.17 -19.82
CA TYR A 61 -5.25 2.84 -19.68
C TYR A 61 -5.03 1.36 -19.96
N SER A 62 -4.16 1.03 -20.92
CA SER A 62 -3.90 -0.35 -21.30
C SER A 62 -2.62 -0.88 -20.70
N ASN A 63 -2.54 -2.21 -20.61
CA ASN A 63 -1.32 -2.92 -20.23
C ASN A 63 -0.18 -2.82 -21.25
N SER A 64 -0.44 -2.25 -22.43
CA SER A 64 0.59 -1.89 -23.41
C SER A 64 1.26 -0.56 -23.10
N CYS A 65 1.05 -0.02 -21.90
CA CYS A 65 1.58 1.28 -21.46
C CYS A 65 1.09 2.45 -22.33
N LEU A 66 -0.15 2.36 -22.82
CA LEU A 66 -0.80 3.37 -23.65
C LEU A 66 -2.12 3.82 -23.01
N TYR A 67 -2.50 5.06 -23.29
CA TYR A 67 -3.81 5.61 -22.95
C TYR A 67 -4.61 5.92 -24.22
N GLY A 68 -5.94 5.85 -24.14
CA GLY A 68 -6.83 6.00 -25.29
C GLY A 68 -8.27 6.23 -24.86
N GLY A 69 -9.15 6.50 -25.83
CA GLY A 69 -10.59 6.59 -25.57
C GLY A 69 -11.22 5.21 -25.42
N TYR A 70 -12.27 5.11 -24.61
CA TYR A 70 -13.09 3.91 -24.42
C TYR A 70 -13.51 3.28 -25.75
N ASP A 71 -14.13 4.10 -26.62
CA ASP A 71 -14.66 3.67 -27.92
C ASP A 71 -13.56 3.02 -28.79
N PHE A 72 -12.31 3.50 -28.70
CA PHE A 72 -11.18 2.93 -29.45
C PHE A 72 -10.86 1.51 -28.97
N TYR A 73 -10.71 1.31 -27.65
CA TYR A 73 -10.38 0.00 -27.08
C TYR A 73 -11.51 -1.01 -27.24
N GLU A 74 -12.76 -0.55 -27.18
CA GLU A 74 -13.93 -1.36 -27.45
C GLU A 74 -13.92 -1.88 -28.89
N GLN A 75 -13.69 -0.99 -29.87
CA GLN A 75 -13.65 -1.34 -31.30
C GLN A 75 -12.57 -2.37 -31.65
N ILE A 76 -11.41 -2.32 -30.98
CA ILE A 76 -10.29 -3.25 -31.23
C ILE A 76 -10.32 -4.50 -30.32
N GLY A 77 -11.42 -4.69 -29.59
CA GLY A 77 -11.72 -5.91 -28.83
C GLY A 77 -10.91 -6.08 -27.55
N TYR A 78 -10.56 -4.99 -26.86
CA TYR A 78 -9.98 -5.08 -25.52
C TYR A 78 -11.06 -5.42 -24.50
N ARG A 79 -10.70 -6.24 -23.51
CA ARG A 79 -11.51 -6.40 -22.31
C ARG A 79 -11.37 -5.13 -21.46
N ILE A 80 -12.42 -4.31 -21.45
CA ILE A 80 -12.45 -3.08 -20.66
C ILE A 80 -12.92 -3.39 -19.24
N LEU A 81 -12.10 -3.03 -18.26
CA LEU A 81 -12.39 -3.13 -16.84
C LEU A 81 -12.67 -1.74 -16.29
N GLU A 82 -13.67 -1.60 -15.44
CA GLU A 82 -14.01 -0.33 -14.80
C GLU A 82 -13.17 -0.14 -13.54
N TRP A 83 -12.30 0.88 -13.47
CA TRP A 83 -11.42 1.05 -12.31
C TRP A 83 -12.20 1.21 -11.00
N SER A 84 -13.39 1.82 -11.06
CA SER A 84 -14.33 1.92 -9.94
C SER A 84 -14.70 0.57 -9.29
N ASP A 85 -14.62 -0.56 -10.01
CA ASP A 85 -14.89 -1.90 -9.44
C ASP A 85 -13.77 -2.38 -8.50
N TYR A 86 -12.59 -1.77 -8.62
CA TYR A 86 -11.32 -2.15 -7.98
C TYR A 86 -10.78 -1.07 -7.05
N MET A 87 -11.18 0.19 -7.24
CA MET A 87 -10.96 1.23 -6.25
C MET A 87 -11.69 0.83 -4.98
N GLY A 88 -10.91 0.33 -4.02
CA GLY A 88 -11.30 0.37 -2.64
C GLY A 88 -11.76 1.78 -2.34
N VAL A 89 -12.95 1.89 -1.80
CA VAL A 89 -13.48 3.08 -1.15
C VAL A 89 -12.53 3.38 0.04
N GLY A 90 -11.34 3.93 -0.24
CA GLY A 90 -10.19 3.83 0.68
C GLY A 90 -8.80 4.27 0.20
N ASN A 91 -8.53 4.45 -1.10
CA ASN A 91 -7.23 4.98 -1.54
C ASN A 91 -7.08 6.51 -1.44
N LYS A 92 -8.16 7.22 -1.09
CA LYS A 92 -8.06 8.60 -0.62
C LYS A 92 -7.72 8.55 0.87
N GLU A 93 -6.60 9.15 1.28
CA GLU A 93 -6.39 9.51 2.67
C GLU A 93 -7.52 10.46 3.10
N PHE A 94 -8.39 9.98 3.99
CA PHE A 94 -9.50 10.77 4.50
C PHE A 94 -9.00 11.64 5.64
N THR A 95 -9.24 12.95 5.54
CA THR A 95 -8.82 13.93 6.54
C THR A 95 -10.02 14.54 7.24
N LYS A 96 -9.79 15.37 8.27
CA LYS A 96 -10.89 16.10 8.93
C LYS A 96 -11.69 16.96 7.95
N ALA A 97 -11.03 17.56 6.97
CA ALA A 97 -11.66 18.43 5.96
C ALA A 97 -12.61 17.67 5.02
N ASP A 98 -12.49 16.35 4.94
CA ASP A 98 -13.35 15.51 4.10
C ASP A 98 -14.66 15.13 4.81
N LEU A 99 -14.74 15.29 6.13
CA LEU A 99 -15.95 15.03 6.91
C LEU A 99 -16.98 16.14 6.64
N LYS A 100 -18.21 15.74 6.32
CA LYS A 100 -19.31 16.65 6.00
C LYS A 100 -20.54 16.29 6.79
N ASP A 101 -21.40 17.29 7.00
CA ASP A 101 -22.69 17.12 7.64
C ASP A 101 -23.48 15.97 7.03
N GLY A 102 -24.07 15.14 7.90
CA GLY A 102 -24.81 13.96 7.48
C GLY A 102 -23.96 12.73 7.16
N MET A 103 -22.63 12.79 7.33
CA MET A 103 -21.80 11.58 7.37
C MET A 103 -21.88 10.94 8.76
N VAL A 104 -21.64 9.63 8.80
CA VAL A 104 -21.50 8.88 10.05
C VAL A 104 -20.08 8.33 10.15
N VAL A 105 -19.44 8.48 11.30
CA VAL A 105 -18.13 7.89 11.59
C VAL A 105 -18.28 6.76 12.60
N GLU A 106 -17.46 5.73 12.48
CA GLU A 106 -17.33 4.65 13.47
C GLU A 106 -15.94 4.68 14.08
N TYR A 107 -15.90 4.61 15.40
CA TYR A 107 -14.67 4.53 16.17
C TYR A 107 -14.16 3.10 16.28
N LYS A 108 -12.89 2.94 16.68
CA LYS A 108 -12.28 1.62 16.93
C LYS A 108 -13.04 0.79 17.98
N ASN A 109 -13.71 1.44 18.94
CA ASN A 109 -14.60 0.78 19.90
C ASN A 109 -16.00 0.43 19.36
N GLY A 110 -16.24 0.61 18.06
CA GLY A 110 -17.50 0.28 17.38
C GLY A 110 -18.61 1.31 17.53
N LYS A 111 -18.42 2.36 18.35
CA LYS A 111 -19.43 3.40 18.52
C LYS A 111 -19.50 4.31 17.29
N ARG A 112 -20.72 4.71 16.94
CA ARG A 112 -20.99 5.58 15.79
C ARG A 112 -21.37 6.99 16.20
N ARG A 113 -21.04 7.95 15.34
CA ARG A 113 -21.31 9.37 15.52
C ARG A 113 -21.74 10.01 14.21
N LEU A 114 -22.79 10.84 14.27
CA LEU A 114 -23.21 11.71 13.19
C LEU A 114 -22.32 12.97 13.17
N VAL A 115 -21.86 13.35 11.98
CA VAL A 115 -21.13 14.58 11.74
C VAL A 115 -22.12 15.73 11.57
N ILE A 116 -22.01 16.77 12.40
CA ILE A 116 -22.75 18.02 12.29
C ILE A 116 -21.81 19.19 12.62
N ALA A 117 -21.53 20.03 11.62
CA ALA A 117 -20.52 21.06 11.67
C ALA A 117 -19.19 20.50 12.20
N ASN A 118 -18.67 21.05 13.30
CA ASN A 118 -17.44 20.59 13.95
C ASN A 118 -17.67 19.49 15.00
N MET A 119 -18.87 18.93 15.09
CA MET A 119 -19.26 17.99 16.14
C MET A 119 -19.49 16.58 15.62
N LEU A 120 -19.10 15.59 16.43
CA LEU A 120 -19.37 14.17 16.26
C LEU A 120 -20.33 13.75 17.38
N ILE A 121 -21.62 13.59 17.06
CA ILE A 121 -22.70 13.37 18.03
C ILE A 121 -23.16 11.91 18.00
N GLY A 122 -23.25 11.26 19.15
CA GLY A 122 -23.82 9.92 19.30
C GLY A 122 -24.61 9.77 20.58
N GLU A 123 -25.13 8.56 20.79
CA GLU A 123 -26.03 8.24 21.91
C GLU A 123 -25.40 8.50 23.29
N ASP A 124 -24.08 8.28 23.42
CA ASP A 124 -23.32 8.44 24.66
C ASP A 124 -22.54 9.77 24.75
N GLY A 125 -22.87 10.75 23.91
CA GLY A 125 -22.33 12.11 24.01
C GLY A 125 -21.74 12.64 22.71
N PHE A 126 -20.87 13.63 22.81
CA PHE A 126 -20.27 14.30 21.66
C PHE A 126 -18.76 14.52 21.81
N LEU A 127 -18.08 14.62 20.67
CA LEU A 127 -16.70 15.13 20.56
C LEU A 127 -16.66 16.21 19.48
N THR A 128 -15.58 17.00 19.46
CA THR A 128 -15.29 17.96 18.39
C THR A 128 -14.18 17.43 17.49
N LEU A 129 -14.17 17.81 16.21
CA LEU A 129 -13.09 17.43 15.29
C LEU A 129 -11.73 18.03 15.71
N ASP A 130 -11.73 19.11 16.52
CA ASP A 130 -10.51 19.66 17.14
C ASP A 130 -9.82 18.67 18.08
N SER A 131 -10.55 17.68 18.59
CA SER A 131 -9.99 16.61 19.42
C SER A 131 -9.28 15.53 18.58
N PHE A 132 -9.22 15.70 17.26
CA PHE A 132 -8.63 14.76 16.31
C PHE A 132 -7.49 15.41 15.53
N ARG A 133 -6.50 14.58 15.21
CA ARG A 133 -5.45 14.89 14.24
C ARG A 133 -6.02 14.86 12.83
N GLU A 134 -5.28 15.39 11.85
CA GLU A 134 -5.71 15.36 10.44
C GLU A 134 -5.94 13.94 9.92
N ASN A 135 -5.14 12.98 10.39
CA ASN A 135 -5.27 11.55 10.06
C ASN A 135 -6.44 10.85 10.80
N LEU A 136 -7.38 11.60 11.39
CA LEU A 136 -8.58 11.13 12.10
C LEU A 136 -8.31 10.27 13.34
N GLU A 137 -7.10 10.33 13.89
CA GLU A 137 -6.79 9.78 15.21
C GLU A 137 -7.21 10.75 16.30
N ASN A 138 -7.87 10.25 17.34
CA ASN A 138 -8.19 11.07 18.49
C ASN A 138 -6.93 11.38 19.31
N ILE A 139 -6.78 12.62 19.77
CA ILE A 139 -5.57 13.08 20.44
C ILE A 139 -5.44 12.49 21.86
N LYS A 140 -6.55 12.14 22.52
CA LYS A 140 -6.57 11.69 23.93
C LYS A 140 -6.98 10.23 24.10
N PHE A 141 -7.91 9.73 23.28
CA PHE A 141 -8.56 8.43 23.46
C PHE A 141 -8.32 7.54 22.24
N MET A 142 -7.34 6.64 22.31
CA MET A 142 -6.95 5.80 21.15
C MET A 142 -8.10 4.95 20.59
N ASP A 143 -9.05 4.54 21.43
CA ASP A 143 -10.24 3.76 21.07
C ASP A 143 -11.30 4.58 20.32
N HIS A 144 -11.16 5.91 20.32
CA HIS A 144 -11.99 6.86 19.57
C HIS A 144 -11.40 7.20 18.20
N THR A 145 -10.30 6.57 17.79
CA THR A 145 -9.79 6.71 16.41
C THR A 145 -10.89 6.33 15.42
N ILE A 146 -11.14 7.19 14.44
CA ILE A 146 -12.14 6.92 13.40
C ILE A 146 -11.57 5.86 12.45
N VAL A 147 -12.29 4.76 12.32
CA VAL A 147 -11.89 3.59 11.51
C VAL A 147 -12.80 3.37 10.31
N LYS A 148 -14.03 3.88 10.32
CA LYS A 148 -14.91 3.85 9.15
C LYS A 148 -15.72 5.13 9.03
N ILE A 149 -16.11 5.46 7.81
CA ILE A 149 -16.97 6.60 7.49
C ILE A 149 -18.03 6.12 6.50
N PHE A 150 -19.26 6.58 6.71
CA PHE A 150 -20.44 6.16 5.97
C PHE A 150 -21.24 7.36 5.48
N LYS A 151 -21.97 7.16 4.38
CA LYS A 151 -23.11 7.97 3.99
C LYS A 151 -24.39 7.32 4.46
N ILE A 152 -25.31 8.14 4.95
CA ILE A 152 -26.69 7.74 5.26
C ILE A 152 -27.43 7.52 3.93
N LYS A 153 -28.21 6.44 3.83
CA LYS A 153 -29.07 6.17 2.65
C LYS A 153 -30.35 7.01 2.72
N GLU A 154 -31.02 6.98 3.87
CA GLU A 154 -32.33 7.62 4.09
C GLU A 154 -32.40 8.35 5.44
N ALA A 155 -33.03 9.51 5.47
CA ALA A 155 -33.24 10.26 6.71
C ALA A 155 -34.37 9.62 7.53
N MET A 156 -34.04 9.15 8.73
CA MET A 156 -34.95 8.41 9.63
C MET A 156 -34.79 8.90 11.07
N THR A 157 -35.31 8.16 12.04
CA THR A 157 -35.02 8.42 13.46
C THR A 157 -33.52 8.23 13.74
N PHE A 158 -33.01 8.89 14.78
CA PHE A 158 -31.58 8.91 15.06
C PHE A 158 -30.96 7.51 15.17
N ASN A 159 -31.62 6.57 15.87
CA ASN A 159 -31.14 5.21 16.02
C ASN A 159 -31.04 4.49 14.66
N TYR A 160 -32.04 4.68 13.78
CA TYR A 160 -32.05 4.09 12.44
C TYR A 160 -31.07 4.78 11.48
N ILE A 161 -30.70 6.04 11.74
CA ILE A 161 -29.66 6.74 10.97
C ILE A 161 -28.28 6.09 11.18
N LEU A 162 -28.02 5.53 12.37
CA LEU A 162 -26.75 4.89 12.70
C LEU A 162 -26.72 3.37 12.42
N ASP A 163 -27.84 2.81 11.97
CA ASP A 163 -28.01 1.38 11.74
C ASP A 163 -27.33 0.90 10.45
N ASP A 164 -26.78 -0.31 10.45
CA ASP A 164 -26.03 -0.89 9.33
C ASP A 164 -26.83 -0.87 8.02
N ASP A 165 -28.12 -1.18 8.12
CA ASP A 165 -29.02 -1.22 6.97
C ASP A 165 -29.21 0.14 6.30
N ASN A 166 -28.98 1.24 7.04
CA ASN A 166 -29.09 2.60 6.54
C ASN A 166 -27.74 3.24 6.18
N LEU A 167 -26.63 2.52 6.36
CA LEU A 167 -25.29 3.05 6.11
C LEU A 167 -24.67 2.47 4.83
N LYS A 168 -24.01 3.35 4.06
CA LYS A 168 -23.17 2.99 2.93
C LYS A 168 -21.73 3.39 3.23
N LEU A 169 -20.84 2.40 3.35
CA LEU A 169 -19.42 2.62 3.61
C LEU A 169 -18.80 3.50 2.51
N ILE A 170 -18.12 4.57 2.91
CA ILE A 170 -17.40 5.51 2.04
C ILE A 170 -15.91 5.64 2.34
N TRP A 171 -15.45 5.10 3.48
CA TRP A 171 -14.04 4.95 3.78
C TRP A 171 -13.85 3.96 4.94
N GLU A 172 -12.80 3.15 4.88
CA GLU A 172 -12.35 2.29 5.96
C GLU A 172 -10.84 2.45 6.15
N ARG A 173 -10.42 2.62 7.41
CA ARG A 173 -9.02 2.75 7.78
C ARG A 173 -8.30 1.44 7.51
N ILE A 174 -7.25 1.50 6.72
CA ILE A 174 -6.30 0.40 6.55
C ILE A 174 -5.38 0.39 7.76
N GLU A 175 -5.52 -0.60 8.64
CA GLU A 175 -4.54 -0.83 9.70
C GLU A 175 -3.26 -1.41 9.07
N VAL A 176 -2.22 -0.57 8.93
CA VAL A 176 -0.88 -1.06 8.60
C VAL A 176 -0.27 -1.67 9.86
N LYS A 177 -0.23 -2.99 9.92
CA LYS A 177 0.51 -3.70 10.97
C LYS A 177 1.99 -3.66 10.65
N HIS A 178 2.75 -2.89 11.42
CA HIS A 178 4.20 -3.03 11.45
C HIS A 178 4.55 -4.31 12.18
N MET A 179 5.33 -5.17 11.54
CA MET A 179 5.84 -6.41 12.11
C MET A 179 7.29 -6.58 11.69
N THR A 180 8.08 -7.25 12.52
CA THR A 180 9.48 -7.53 12.21
C THR A 180 9.58 -8.66 11.17
N VAL A 181 10.73 -8.78 10.51
CA VAL A 181 11.00 -9.89 9.58
C VAL A 181 10.83 -11.25 10.29
N ASP A 182 11.27 -11.35 11.55
CA ASP A 182 11.12 -12.57 12.36
C ASP A 182 9.65 -12.90 12.65
N GLU A 183 8.81 -11.88 12.94
CA GLU A 183 7.38 -12.07 13.14
C GLU A 183 6.66 -12.49 11.85
N MET A 184 7.08 -11.94 10.71
CA MET A 184 6.58 -12.35 9.39
C MET A 184 6.97 -13.80 9.08
N GLN A 185 8.23 -14.17 9.33
CA GLN A 185 8.73 -15.53 9.15
C GLN A 185 7.89 -16.51 9.96
N LYS A 186 7.75 -16.27 11.27
CA LYS A 186 7.00 -17.16 12.17
C LYS A 186 5.56 -17.36 11.70
N LYS A 187 4.87 -16.27 11.30
CA LYS A 187 3.50 -16.38 10.78
C LYS A 187 3.43 -17.14 9.47
N LEU A 188 4.41 -16.98 8.60
CA LEU A 188 4.47 -17.71 7.33
C LEU A 188 4.65 -19.21 7.60
N GLU A 189 5.56 -19.58 8.50
CA GLU A 189 5.76 -20.98 8.93
C GLU A 189 4.51 -21.58 9.59
N GLU A 190 3.79 -20.81 10.44
CA GLU A 190 2.52 -21.25 11.03
C GLU A 190 1.42 -21.48 9.98
N LEU A 191 1.38 -20.67 8.91
CA LEU A 191 0.37 -20.76 7.85
C LEU A 191 0.66 -21.87 6.84
N THR A 192 1.92 -22.08 6.49
CA THR A 192 2.32 -23.06 5.46
C THR A 192 2.65 -24.42 6.07
N GLY A 193 3.02 -24.47 7.35
CA GLY A 193 3.60 -25.66 7.98
C GLY A 193 5.03 -25.97 7.50
N GLU A 194 5.63 -25.09 6.70
CA GLU A 194 6.96 -25.23 6.14
C GLU A 194 7.94 -24.29 6.83
N ARG A 195 9.16 -24.75 7.09
CA ARG A 195 10.22 -23.90 7.65
C ARG A 195 10.72 -22.95 6.56
N VAL A 196 10.74 -21.65 6.85
CA VAL A 196 11.15 -20.62 5.90
C VAL A 196 12.48 -20.07 6.35
N GLU A 197 13.51 -20.14 5.51
CA GLU A 197 14.80 -19.49 5.77
C GLU A 197 14.97 -18.32 4.79
N PHE A 198 15.19 -17.13 5.33
CA PHE A 198 15.48 -15.94 4.52
C PHE A 198 16.99 -15.82 4.35
N GLU A 199 17.45 -15.87 3.10
CA GLU A 199 18.82 -15.49 2.77
C GLU A 199 18.92 -13.96 2.67
N PRO A 200 19.88 -13.32 3.38
CA PRO A 200 20.10 -11.88 3.25
C PRO A 200 20.40 -11.47 1.80
N SER A 201 20.12 -10.21 1.46
CA SER A 201 20.58 -9.62 0.21
C SER A 201 22.11 -9.49 0.18
N VAL A 202 22.69 -9.38 -1.02
CA VAL A 202 24.14 -9.20 -1.21
C VAL A 202 24.61 -7.93 -0.50
N GLU A 203 23.81 -6.87 -0.53
CA GLU A 203 24.06 -5.61 0.12
C GLU A 203 24.09 -5.74 1.65
N GLU A 204 23.14 -6.48 2.24
CA GLU A 204 23.12 -6.76 3.68
C GLU A 204 24.32 -7.61 4.09
N MET A 205 24.67 -8.63 3.30
CA MET A 205 25.87 -9.44 3.51
C MET A 205 27.12 -8.56 3.51
N ILE A 206 27.29 -7.67 2.51
CA ILE A 206 28.41 -6.71 2.43
C ILE A 206 28.41 -5.80 3.66
N GLY A 207 27.24 -5.32 4.10
CA GLY A 207 27.10 -4.49 5.28
C GLY A 207 27.61 -5.16 6.56
N VAL A 208 27.28 -6.44 6.76
CA VAL A 208 27.76 -7.26 7.88
C VAL A 208 29.27 -7.47 7.79
N ILE A 209 29.77 -7.84 6.60
CA ILE A 209 31.21 -8.03 6.37
C ILE A 209 31.98 -6.73 6.66
N CYS A 210 31.51 -5.58 6.18
CA CYS A 210 32.13 -4.28 6.43
C CYS A 210 32.17 -3.94 7.93
N LYS A 211 31.10 -4.24 8.68
CA LYS A 211 31.07 -4.05 10.14
C LYS A 211 32.08 -4.94 10.85
N TYR A 212 32.22 -6.20 10.43
CA TYR A 212 33.26 -7.10 10.93
C TYR A 212 34.66 -6.55 10.64
N CYS A 213 34.94 -6.13 9.40
CA CYS A 213 36.25 -5.60 9.00
C CYS A 213 36.68 -4.36 9.81
N ARG A 214 35.73 -3.53 10.29
CA ARG A 214 36.06 -2.37 11.15
C ARG A 214 36.57 -2.77 12.53
N LYS A 215 36.24 -3.97 13.01
CA LYS A 215 36.61 -4.48 14.34
C LYS A 215 37.75 -5.48 14.27
N ALA A 216 37.77 -6.33 13.24
CA ALA A 216 38.73 -7.40 13.08
C ALA A 216 40.11 -6.89 12.65
N LYS A 217 41.17 -7.52 13.16
CA LYS A 217 42.54 -7.26 12.69
C LYS A 217 42.79 -8.00 11.39
N CYS A 218 43.31 -7.30 10.39
CA CYS A 218 43.53 -7.87 9.05
C CYS A 218 44.47 -9.09 9.05
N ASN A 219 45.41 -9.16 9.99
CA ASN A 219 46.38 -10.25 10.09
C ASN A 219 45.79 -11.58 10.63
N THR A 220 44.60 -11.55 11.20
CA THR A 220 43.88 -12.73 11.73
C THR A 220 42.50 -12.87 11.09
N CYS A 221 42.26 -12.22 9.94
CA CYS A 221 40.96 -12.17 9.29
C CYS A 221 40.55 -13.53 8.73
N VAL A 222 39.29 -13.91 8.93
CA VAL A 222 38.72 -15.17 8.43
C VAL A 222 38.23 -15.11 6.97
N ILE A 223 38.22 -13.92 6.36
CA ILE A 223 37.77 -13.71 4.98
C ILE A 223 38.90 -14.10 4.00
N PRO A 224 38.64 -14.93 2.97
CA PRO A 224 39.67 -15.39 2.03
C PRO A 224 40.39 -14.23 1.33
N SER A 225 41.72 -14.32 1.24
CA SER A 225 42.59 -13.30 0.67
C SER A 225 42.54 -13.27 -0.87
N GLY A 226 41.51 -12.63 -1.42
CA GLY A 226 41.40 -12.28 -2.84
C GLY A 226 41.39 -10.76 -3.04
N MET A 227 42.49 -10.21 -3.56
CA MET A 227 42.72 -8.83 -4.04
C MET A 227 41.76 -7.73 -3.55
N SER A 228 42.22 -6.95 -2.56
CA SER A 228 41.56 -5.79 -1.95
C SER A 228 40.19 -6.12 -1.32
N CYS A 229 39.96 -5.69 -0.08
CA CYS A 229 38.65 -5.82 0.59
C CYS A 229 37.61 -4.84 0.02
N ASN A 230 37.54 -4.77 -1.32
CA ASN A 230 36.57 -4.01 -2.08
C ASN A 230 35.45 -4.96 -2.51
N PHE A 231 34.53 -5.22 -1.58
CA PHE A 231 33.39 -6.12 -1.78
C PHE A 231 32.43 -5.68 -2.89
N ALA A 232 32.55 -4.45 -3.40
CA ALA A 232 31.81 -4.00 -4.58
C ALA A 232 32.22 -4.73 -5.87
N ASN A 233 33.42 -5.31 -5.90
CA ASN A 233 33.94 -6.06 -7.05
C ASN A 233 33.72 -7.58 -6.92
N TYR A 234 33.13 -8.04 -5.82
CA TYR A 234 32.92 -9.47 -5.56
C TYR A 234 31.66 -9.94 -6.28
N SER A 235 31.71 -11.14 -6.85
CA SER A 235 30.50 -11.85 -7.29
C SER A 235 29.63 -12.20 -6.09
N LYS A 236 28.34 -12.47 -6.35
CA LYS A 236 27.37 -12.88 -5.32
C LYS A 236 27.86 -14.08 -4.49
N ASP A 237 28.48 -15.06 -5.15
CA ASP A 237 28.98 -16.27 -4.47
C ASP A 237 30.20 -15.98 -3.60
N GLU A 238 31.07 -15.05 -4.00
CA GLU A 238 32.22 -14.61 -3.21
C GLU A 238 31.77 -13.83 -1.96
N VAL A 239 30.77 -12.96 -2.10
CA VAL A 239 30.16 -12.25 -0.96
C VAL A 239 29.51 -13.25 0.01
N LYS A 240 28.76 -14.23 -0.50
CA LYS A 240 28.09 -15.25 0.33
C LYS A 240 29.09 -16.07 1.14
N LYS A 241 30.17 -16.56 0.51
CA LYS A 241 31.25 -17.30 1.20
C LYS A 241 31.92 -16.46 2.28
N ALA A 242 32.18 -15.18 2.03
CA ALA A 242 32.76 -14.27 3.00
C ALA A 242 31.80 -14.01 4.18
N TYR A 243 30.51 -13.82 3.90
CA TYR A 243 29.47 -13.61 4.90
C TYR A 243 29.33 -14.81 5.84
N GLU A 244 29.25 -16.03 5.30
CA GLU A 244 29.16 -17.27 6.09
C GLU A 244 30.33 -17.40 7.08
N LYS A 245 31.57 -17.10 6.64
CA LYS A 245 32.75 -17.11 7.50
C LYS A 245 32.70 -16.07 8.61
N VAL A 246 32.23 -14.86 8.29
CA VAL A 246 32.05 -13.79 9.28
C VAL A 246 30.99 -14.17 10.33
N MET A 247 29.89 -14.80 9.91
CA MET A 247 28.84 -15.26 10.82
C MET A 247 29.31 -16.44 11.70
N GLU A 248 30.11 -17.37 11.17
CA GLU A 248 30.75 -18.45 11.94
C GLU A 248 31.72 -17.93 13.01
N ASP A 249 32.49 -16.89 12.68
CA ASP A 249 33.47 -16.30 13.58
C ASP A 249 32.80 -15.47 14.69
N GLY A 250 31.81 -14.64 14.34
CA GLY A 250 31.06 -13.84 15.32
C GLY A 250 30.28 -14.67 16.36
N ARG A 251 29.86 -15.90 16.00
CA ARG A 251 29.26 -16.86 16.94
C ARG A 251 30.25 -17.45 17.95
N LYS A 252 31.56 -17.33 17.74
CA LYS A 252 32.58 -17.79 18.70
C LYS A 252 32.92 -16.74 19.76
N GLU A 253 32.57 -15.48 19.50
CA GLU A 253 32.80 -14.35 20.41
C GLU A 253 31.57 -14.01 21.27
N SER A 254 30.47 -14.77 21.17
CA SER A 254 29.23 -14.63 21.97
C SER A 254 29.06 -15.78 22.95
#